data_AF-A0AAE0IQC3-F1
#
_entry.id   AF-A0AAE0IQC3-F1
#
_cell.length_a   1.000
_cell.length_b   1.000
_cell.length_c   1.000
_cell.angle_alpha   90.00
_cell.angle_beta   90.00
_cell.angle_gamma   90.00
#
_symmetry.space_group_name_H-M   'P 1'
#
loop_
_entity.id
_entity.type
_entity.pdbx_description
1 polymer ?
#
loop_
_entity_poly.entity_id
_entity_poly.type
_entity_poly.pdbx_seq_one_letter_code
_entity_poly.pdbx_strand_id
1 'polypeptide(L)'
;MVQFENPPTDSEGPAGSSASANGDSTKKDRKSKHSKKRAAEDSKSLNNGSTHPHPLAERRSSVSKPARDFRDMPEPPPKKKKKTKSSSQTAVAAAATPTEAGEVSTRSPSPVIDFDGLSRPSLGTRERLDENAQQKEERLAKMKGAVRTLLECVGEDPDREGLLATPERYAKAMLFFTKGYQENVRDIVNGAIFQEGHNEMVIVKDIEVFSMCEHHLVPFTGKMHIGYIPSNAVIGISKLPRIAEMFARRLQIQERLTREVANAIMEILKPQGVHVVMESSHLCMVMRGVEKTSSSTITSCVLGCFERKEKTRNEFLSLIGVNRR
;
A
#
# COMPACT_ATOMS: atom_id res chain seq x y z
N MET A 1 -33.88 39.33 -14.83
CA MET A 1 -34.91 39.53 -13.78
C MET A 1 -34.26 39.09 -12.47
N VAL A 2 -33.65 39.90 -11.59
CA VAL A 2 -34.04 41.17 -10.89
C VAL A 2 -35.48 41.08 -10.37
N GLN A 3 -35.86 41.24 -9.08
CA GLN A 3 -35.37 41.91 -7.84
C GLN A 3 -35.78 41.04 -6.61
N PHE A 4 -35.04 40.89 -5.49
CA PHE A 4 -34.83 41.76 -4.29
C PHE A 4 -36.06 42.46 -3.68
N GLU A 5 -36.43 42.09 -2.45
CA GLU A 5 -36.92 43.00 -1.40
C GLU A 5 -36.49 42.53 0.00
N ASN A 6 -36.15 43.48 0.86
CA ASN A 6 -35.69 43.38 2.26
C ASN A 6 -36.44 44.49 3.06
N PRO A 7 -36.29 44.60 4.40
CA PRO A 7 -37.38 44.73 5.40
C PRO A 7 -37.68 46.19 5.84
N PRO A 8 -38.35 46.38 7.00
CA PRO A 8 -37.92 47.45 7.90
C PRO A 8 -37.66 47.02 9.35
N THR A 9 -36.78 47.80 9.96
CA THR A 9 -36.31 47.89 11.35
C THR A 9 -37.07 48.95 12.14
N ASP A 10 -37.08 48.85 13.48
CA ASP A 10 -36.99 49.97 14.45
C ASP A 10 -36.57 49.37 15.82
N SER A 11 -35.40 49.69 16.41
CA SER A 11 -35.06 50.84 17.28
C SER A 11 -36.00 50.94 18.52
N GLU A 12 -35.58 50.92 19.79
CA GLU A 12 -34.59 51.73 20.52
C GLU A 12 -34.06 51.01 21.81
N GLY A 13 -32.91 51.45 22.35
CA GLY A 13 -32.36 51.05 23.67
C GLY A 13 -32.82 51.96 24.83
N PRO A 14 -31.95 52.34 25.79
CA PRO A 14 -31.36 51.49 26.84
C PRO A 14 -31.48 52.10 28.27
N ALA A 15 -31.29 51.28 29.33
CA ALA A 15 -30.89 51.70 30.68
C ALA A 15 -30.52 50.43 31.49
N GLY A 16 -29.49 50.31 32.32
CA GLY A 16 -28.51 51.26 32.84
C GLY A 16 -28.18 50.85 34.28
N SER A 17 -26.91 50.59 34.58
CA SER A 17 -26.24 50.68 35.91
C SER A 17 -26.75 49.74 37.04
N SER A 18 -26.04 49.32 38.08
CA SER A 18 -24.76 49.62 38.73
C SER A 18 -24.54 48.46 39.75
N ALA A 19 -23.35 47.87 39.86
CA ALA A 19 -22.25 48.18 40.78
C ALA A 19 -22.32 47.54 42.19
N SER A 20 -21.11 47.25 42.68
CA SER A 20 -20.65 46.96 44.07
C SER A 20 -20.49 45.46 44.39
N ALA A 21 -19.29 44.88 44.54
CA ALA A 21 -18.06 45.21 45.29
C ALA A 21 -18.04 44.70 46.75
N ASN A 22 -16.81 44.36 47.18
CA ASN A 22 -16.30 43.82 48.47
C ASN A 22 -16.11 42.28 48.45
N GLY A 23 -14.89 41.73 48.60
CA GLY A 23 -13.84 42.00 49.59
C GLY A 23 -13.98 40.96 50.71
N ASP A 24 -13.00 40.29 51.31
CA ASP A 24 -11.56 40.45 51.45
C ASP A 24 -10.99 39.16 52.13
N SER A 25 -9.66 38.96 51.97
CA SER A 25 -8.66 38.32 52.84
C SER A 25 -8.87 36.96 53.55
N THR A 26 -7.87 36.06 53.44
CA THR A 26 -6.76 35.94 54.42
C THR A 26 -5.77 34.80 54.10
N LYS A 27 -4.48 35.12 54.29
CA LYS A 27 -3.30 34.23 54.34
C LYS A 27 -3.30 33.31 55.58
N LYS A 28 -2.69 32.12 55.47
CA LYS A 28 -1.70 31.66 56.48
C LYS A 28 -0.79 30.53 55.98
N ASP A 29 0.50 30.76 56.16
CA ASP A 29 1.65 29.85 56.01
C ASP A 29 1.61 28.60 56.91
N ARG A 30 2.29 27.52 56.48
CA ARG A 30 3.23 26.77 57.34
C ARG A 30 4.21 25.88 56.55
N LYS A 31 5.50 26.09 56.80
CA LYS A 31 6.69 25.31 56.40
C LYS A 31 6.97 24.14 57.35
N SER A 32 7.56 23.05 56.84
CA SER A 32 8.82 22.40 57.31
C SER A 32 9.14 21.17 56.43
N LYS A 33 10.25 21.07 55.67
CA LYS A 33 11.62 20.59 56.03
C LYS A 33 11.58 19.28 56.84
N HIS A 34 12.18 18.15 56.47
CA HIS A 34 13.60 17.77 56.24
C HIS A 34 13.61 16.28 55.78
N SER A 35 14.62 15.59 55.24
CA SER A 35 16.09 15.71 55.25
C SER A 35 16.71 14.78 54.19
N LYS A 36 17.84 15.20 53.61
CA LYS A 36 18.86 14.37 52.96
C LYS A 36 19.61 13.53 54.00
N LYS A 37 20.12 12.36 53.61
CA LYS A 37 21.43 11.85 54.11
C LYS A 37 22.12 10.96 53.05
N ARG A 38 23.35 11.36 52.74
CA ARG A 38 24.42 10.62 52.03
C ARG A 38 25.29 9.89 53.07
N ALA A 39 26.15 9.01 52.54
CA ALA A 39 27.45 8.50 53.03
C ALA A 39 27.43 6.96 53.18
N ALA A 40 28.48 6.19 52.93
CA ALA A 40 29.79 6.31 52.27
C ALA A 40 30.34 4.84 52.23
N GLU A 41 30.93 4.41 51.12
CA GLU A 41 32.35 3.98 50.97
C GLU A 41 32.85 2.76 51.78
N ASP A 42 33.57 1.90 51.04
CA ASP A 42 34.73 1.04 51.35
C ASP A 42 34.54 -0.46 51.03
N SER A 43 35.56 -1.23 50.67
CA SER A 43 36.59 -1.20 49.60
C SER A 43 37.32 -2.56 49.67
N LYS A 44 37.87 -3.05 48.54
CA LYS A 44 38.81 -4.20 48.35
C LYS A 44 38.18 -5.61 48.44
N SER A 45 38.51 -6.61 47.60
CA SER A 45 39.76 -7.00 46.90
C SER A 45 39.48 -7.72 45.55
N LEU A 46 40.14 -7.33 44.45
CA LEU A 46 41.19 -8.09 43.72
C LEU A 46 40.88 -9.56 43.34
N ASN A 47 40.58 -9.82 42.05
CA ASN A 47 41.52 -10.24 40.99
C ASN A 47 41.05 -11.39 40.07
N ASN A 48 41.25 -11.16 38.76
CA ASN A 48 41.49 -12.06 37.62
C ASN A 48 40.42 -13.04 37.07
N GLY A 49 40.09 -12.84 35.78
CA GLY A 49 40.34 -13.88 34.77
C GLY A 49 39.19 -14.28 33.83
N SER A 50 39.32 -13.89 32.54
CA SER A 50 38.75 -14.51 31.31
C SER A 50 37.22 -14.64 31.17
N THR A 51 36.56 -13.76 30.41
CA THR A 51 36.24 -13.88 28.97
C THR A 51 35.46 -15.13 28.56
N HIS A 52 34.13 -15.01 28.42
CA HIS A 52 33.34 -15.28 27.19
C HIS A 52 31.84 -15.31 27.52
N PRO A 53 31.00 -14.38 27.03
CA PRO A 53 29.57 -14.63 26.86
C PRO A 53 29.33 -15.32 25.52
N HIS A 54 28.57 -16.42 25.57
CA HIS A 54 28.11 -17.19 24.41
C HIS A 54 27.48 -16.31 23.32
N PRO A 55 27.83 -16.51 22.03
CA PRO A 55 27.25 -15.74 20.94
C PRO A 55 25.85 -16.22 20.58
N LEU A 56 24.90 -15.29 20.61
CA LEU A 56 23.68 -15.31 19.80
C LEU A 56 24.08 -15.27 18.32
N ALA A 57 24.33 -16.43 17.71
CA ALA A 57 24.54 -16.52 16.27
C ALA A 57 24.06 -17.87 15.76
N GLU A 58 22.86 -17.88 15.17
CA GLU A 58 22.49 -18.66 13.97
C GLU A 58 20.98 -18.52 13.71
N ARG A 59 20.54 -17.29 13.40
CA ARG A 59 19.33 -17.12 12.57
C ARG A 59 19.79 -17.08 11.12
N ARG A 60 19.44 -18.12 10.37
CA ARG A 60 19.70 -18.29 8.94
C ARG A 60 19.31 -17.02 8.17
N SER A 61 20.31 -16.28 7.72
CA SER A 61 20.14 -15.16 6.79
C SER A 61 20.14 -15.69 5.36
N SER A 62 18.99 -16.20 4.89
CA SER A 62 18.73 -16.36 3.46
C SER A 62 17.76 -15.27 3.01
N VAL A 63 18.17 -14.02 3.17
CA VAL A 63 17.54 -12.91 2.45
C VAL A 63 18.15 -12.95 1.05
N SER A 64 17.44 -13.55 0.09
CA SER A 64 17.67 -13.26 -1.31
C SER A 64 17.69 -11.73 -1.46
N LYS A 65 18.80 -11.17 -1.95
CA LYS A 65 18.94 -9.72 -2.13
C LYS A 65 17.70 -9.20 -2.87
N PRO A 66 16.97 -8.20 -2.34
CA PRO A 66 15.90 -7.58 -3.10
C PRO A 66 16.49 -6.99 -4.38
N ALA A 67 15.71 -6.96 -5.47
CA ALA A 67 16.14 -6.36 -6.72
C ALA A 67 16.58 -4.91 -6.45
N ARG A 68 17.88 -4.65 -6.60
CA ARG A 68 18.44 -3.29 -6.50
C ARG A 68 18.13 -2.58 -7.81
N ASP A 69 17.45 -1.44 -7.76
CA ASP A 69 17.30 -0.59 -8.94
C ASP A 69 18.65 0.06 -9.24
N PHE A 70 19.22 -0.25 -10.41
CA PHE A 70 20.50 0.29 -10.86
C PHE A 70 20.49 1.82 -11.01
N ARG A 71 19.30 2.44 -11.06
CA ARG A 71 19.13 3.89 -11.21
C ARG A 71 19.35 4.68 -9.91
N ASP A 72 19.35 4.01 -8.76
CA ASP A 72 19.61 4.64 -7.44
C ASP A 72 21.11 4.69 -7.08
N MET A 73 22.01 4.30 -8.00
CA MET A 73 23.46 4.40 -7.81
C MET A 73 24.01 5.71 -8.38
N PRO A 74 24.94 6.41 -7.69
CA PRO A 74 25.62 7.55 -8.28
C PRO A 74 26.36 7.11 -9.55
N GLU A 75 26.23 7.90 -10.63
CA GLU A 75 26.83 7.56 -11.93
C GLU A 75 28.35 7.34 -11.79
N PRO A 76 28.90 6.23 -12.32
CA PRO A 76 30.34 6.06 -12.36
C PRO A 76 30.97 7.09 -13.31
N PRO A 77 32.15 7.64 -12.99
CA PRO A 77 32.78 8.66 -13.82
C PRO A 77 33.08 8.13 -15.23
N PRO A 78 33.02 9.00 -16.28
CA PRO A 78 33.11 8.56 -17.66
C PRO A 78 34.46 7.90 -17.96
N LYS A 79 34.43 6.62 -18.35
CA LYS A 79 35.60 5.86 -18.79
C LYS A 79 36.03 6.32 -20.18
N LYS A 80 37.26 6.84 -20.31
CA LYS A 80 37.90 7.19 -21.59
C LYS A 80 38.03 5.95 -22.49
N LYS A 81 37.32 5.92 -23.62
CA LYS A 81 37.41 4.84 -24.63
C LYS A 81 38.72 4.96 -25.43
N LYS A 82 39.60 3.96 -25.34
CA LYS A 82 40.66 3.72 -26.34
C LYS A 82 40.05 3.00 -27.54
N LYS A 83 40.23 3.58 -28.73
CA LYS A 83 39.89 2.97 -30.03
C LYS A 83 40.94 1.92 -30.39
N THR A 84 40.51 0.72 -30.75
CA THR A 84 41.28 -0.19 -31.60
C THR A 84 40.35 -0.75 -32.68
N LYS A 85 40.78 -0.58 -33.94
CA LYS A 85 40.20 -1.18 -35.15
C LYS A 85 40.87 -2.54 -35.37
N SER A 86 40.12 -3.53 -35.88
CA SER A 86 40.35 -4.14 -37.21
C SER A 86 39.51 -5.40 -37.44
N SER A 87 38.91 -5.50 -38.65
CA SER A 87 38.75 -6.66 -39.57
C SER A 87 38.37 -8.05 -39.01
N SER A 88 37.57 -8.91 -39.66
CA SER A 88 37.03 -9.02 -41.01
C SER A 88 36.07 -10.22 -41.06
N GLN A 89 35.09 -10.14 -41.95
CA GLN A 89 34.30 -11.17 -42.65
C GLN A 89 34.49 -12.66 -42.28
N THR A 90 33.37 -13.38 -42.11
CA THR A 90 32.88 -14.39 -43.07
C THR A 90 31.50 -14.91 -42.67
N ALA A 91 30.64 -15.08 -43.67
CA ALA A 91 29.32 -15.69 -43.56
C ALA A 91 29.43 -17.17 -43.95
N VAL A 92 28.79 -18.06 -43.18
CA VAL A 92 28.37 -19.38 -43.68
C VAL A 92 27.07 -19.78 -42.99
N ALA A 93 26.10 -20.18 -43.79
CA ALA A 93 24.79 -20.67 -43.38
C ALA A 93 24.87 -22.13 -42.91
N ALA A 94 24.05 -22.51 -41.92
CA ALA A 94 23.61 -23.87 -41.72
C ALA A 94 22.21 -23.88 -41.09
N ALA A 95 21.27 -24.46 -41.82
CA ALA A 95 19.90 -24.71 -41.40
C ALA A 95 19.87 -25.73 -40.25
N ALA A 96 19.12 -25.42 -39.19
CA ALA A 96 18.73 -26.38 -38.17
C ALA A 96 17.23 -26.22 -37.90
N THR A 97 16.50 -27.30 -38.12
CA THR A 97 15.09 -27.51 -37.81
C THR A 97 14.77 -27.17 -36.35
N PRO A 98 13.68 -26.44 -36.03
CA PRO A 98 13.27 -26.28 -34.65
C PRO A 98 12.52 -27.55 -34.22
N THR A 99 13.22 -28.40 -33.48
CA THR A 99 12.62 -29.41 -32.62
C THR A 99 11.76 -28.73 -31.55
N GLU A 100 10.62 -29.36 -31.29
CA GLU A 100 9.55 -28.96 -30.38
C GLU A 100 10.05 -28.25 -29.12
N ALA A 101 9.74 -26.95 -29.04
CA ALA A 101 9.91 -26.19 -27.81
C ALA A 101 8.91 -26.74 -26.79
N GLY A 102 9.44 -27.46 -25.80
CA GLY A 102 8.70 -27.93 -24.65
C GLY A 102 7.83 -26.82 -24.06
N GLU A 103 6.57 -27.16 -23.86
CA GLU A 103 5.58 -26.34 -23.16
C GLU A 103 6.18 -25.85 -21.85
N VAL A 104 6.60 -24.57 -21.83
CA VAL A 104 6.87 -23.87 -20.59
C VAL A 104 5.51 -23.61 -19.96
N SER A 105 5.03 -24.61 -19.22
CA SER A 105 3.90 -24.49 -18.31
C SER A 105 4.22 -23.36 -17.33
N THR A 106 3.75 -22.15 -17.66
CA THR A 106 3.78 -21.02 -16.74
C THR A 106 2.76 -21.34 -15.66
N ARG A 107 3.21 -22.08 -14.65
CA ARG A 107 2.48 -22.44 -13.43
C ARG A 107 1.45 -21.36 -13.08
N SER A 108 0.17 -21.67 -13.23
CA SER A 108 -0.89 -20.94 -12.52
C SER A 108 -0.63 -21.16 -11.02
N PRO A 109 -0.14 -20.15 -10.28
CA PRO A 109 0.65 -20.45 -9.10
C PRO A 109 -0.26 -20.40 -7.87
N SER A 110 -0.91 -21.50 -7.49
CA SER A 110 -1.75 -21.64 -6.29
C SER A 110 -3.02 -20.77 -6.28
N PRO A 111 -4.12 -21.22 -5.63
CA PRO A 111 -5.34 -20.42 -5.50
C PRO A 111 -5.01 -19.04 -4.92
N VAL A 112 -5.75 -18.03 -5.35
CA VAL A 112 -5.55 -16.68 -4.81
C VAL A 112 -6.21 -16.58 -3.45
N ILE A 113 -7.26 -17.35 -3.22
CA ILE A 113 -8.02 -17.39 -1.98
C ILE A 113 -7.61 -18.64 -1.20
N ASP A 114 -7.06 -18.46 0.00
CA ASP A 114 -6.71 -19.57 0.90
C ASP A 114 -8.00 -20.23 1.45
N PHE A 115 -7.86 -21.40 2.08
CA PHE A 115 -8.99 -22.15 2.63
C PHE A 115 -9.81 -21.35 3.66
N ASP A 116 -9.14 -20.47 4.42
CA ASP A 116 -9.72 -19.57 5.43
C ASP A 116 -10.40 -18.34 4.80
N GLY A 117 -10.31 -18.15 3.47
CA GLY A 117 -10.87 -17.02 2.73
C GLY A 117 -9.96 -15.78 2.69
N LEU A 118 -8.79 -15.83 3.35
CA LEU A 118 -7.78 -14.79 3.17
C LEU A 118 -7.11 -14.97 1.80
N SER A 119 -6.93 -13.88 1.07
CA SER A 119 -6.32 -13.96 -0.26
C SER A 119 -4.83 -13.66 -0.18
N ARG A 120 -3.95 -14.68 -0.12
CA ARG A 120 -2.49 -14.53 0.00
C ARG A 120 -2.05 -13.55 1.10
N PRO A 121 -2.32 -13.88 2.37
CA PRO A 121 -1.97 -13.02 3.48
C PRO A 121 -0.46 -12.82 3.61
N SER A 122 -0.06 -11.68 4.20
CA SER A 122 1.33 -11.47 4.64
C SER A 122 1.67 -12.42 5.80
N LEU A 123 2.97 -12.69 6.03
CA LEU A 123 3.45 -13.60 7.08
C LEU A 123 2.81 -13.33 8.45
N GLY A 124 2.69 -12.06 8.85
CA GLY A 124 2.11 -11.66 10.13
C GLY A 124 0.60 -11.40 10.11
N THR A 125 -0.11 -11.62 8.99
CA THR A 125 -1.56 -11.31 8.94
C THR A 125 -2.34 -12.10 9.97
N ARG A 126 -2.10 -13.41 10.08
CA ARG A 126 -2.88 -14.30 10.95
C ARG A 126 -2.66 -13.93 12.42
N GLU A 127 -1.41 -13.75 12.81
CA GLU A 127 -1.06 -13.22 14.14
C GLU A 127 -1.73 -11.87 14.43
N ARG A 128 -1.81 -10.96 13.45
CA ARG A 128 -2.49 -9.66 13.61
C ARG A 128 -4.00 -9.75 13.80
N LEU A 129 -4.66 -10.73 13.20
CA LEU A 129 -6.10 -10.93 13.36
C LEU A 129 -6.44 -11.33 14.80
N ASP A 130 -5.57 -12.12 15.43
CA ASP A 130 -5.73 -12.61 16.79
C ASP A 130 -5.15 -11.64 17.85
N GLU A 131 -4.62 -10.47 17.46
CA GLU A 131 -4.05 -9.49 18.37
C GLU A 131 -5.11 -8.93 19.34
N ASN A 132 -4.79 -8.98 20.64
CA ASN A 132 -5.53 -8.26 21.67
C ASN A 132 -5.23 -6.74 21.66
N ALA A 133 -5.95 -5.97 22.48
CA ALA A 133 -5.82 -4.52 22.51
C ALA A 133 -4.40 -4.05 22.92
N GLN A 134 -3.78 -4.74 23.89
CA GLN A 134 -2.43 -4.43 24.36
C GLN A 134 -1.39 -4.65 23.25
N GLN A 135 -1.47 -5.78 22.54
CA GLN A 135 -0.57 -6.10 21.41
C GLN A 135 -0.70 -5.07 20.28
N LYS A 136 -1.93 -4.62 19.98
CA LYS A 136 -2.18 -3.55 19.01
C LYS A 136 -1.51 -2.23 19.41
N GLU A 137 -1.58 -1.87 20.69
CA GLU A 137 -0.96 -0.68 21.25
C GLU A 137 0.57 -0.77 21.22
N GLU A 138 1.15 -1.90 21.61
CA GLU A 138 2.59 -2.15 21.55
C GLU A 138 3.13 -2.04 20.11
N ARG A 139 2.43 -2.62 19.14
CA ARG A 139 2.76 -2.49 17.72
C ARG A 139 2.68 -1.04 17.25
N LEU A 140 1.64 -0.30 17.64
CA LEU A 140 1.50 1.11 17.29
C LEU A 140 2.63 1.95 17.91
N ALA A 141 2.99 1.71 19.17
CA ALA A 141 4.10 2.37 19.84
C ALA A 141 5.43 2.10 19.12
N LYS A 142 5.67 0.85 18.69
CA LYS A 142 6.84 0.48 17.89
C LYS A 142 6.89 1.21 16.55
N MET A 143 5.77 1.30 15.83
CA MET A 143 5.68 2.06 14.58
C MET A 143 5.94 3.55 14.80
N LYS A 144 5.37 4.15 15.86
CA LYS A 144 5.62 5.55 16.24
C LYS A 144 7.12 5.79 16.47
N GLY A 145 7.77 4.92 17.24
CA GLY A 145 9.22 4.99 17.46
C GLY A 145 10.01 5.00 16.15
N ALA A 146 9.70 4.07 15.23
CA ALA A 146 10.35 4.01 13.92
C ALA A 146 10.15 5.28 13.09
N VAL A 147 8.94 5.84 13.06
CA VAL A 147 8.67 7.09 12.33
C VAL A 147 9.39 8.27 12.95
N ARG A 148 9.47 8.34 14.29
CA ARG A 148 10.26 9.37 14.96
C ARG A 148 11.74 9.28 14.55
N THR A 149 12.32 8.09 14.56
CA THR A 149 13.68 7.87 14.06
C THR A 149 13.85 8.31 12.61
N LEU A 150 12.86 8.05 11.74
CA LEU A 150 12.91 8.56 10.36
C LEU A 150 12.96 10.10 10.31
N LEU A 151 12.16 10.79 11.12
CA LEU A 151 12.16 12.25 11.20
C LEU A 151 13.53 12.80 11.65
N GLU A 152 14.11 12.20 12.69
CA GLU A 152 15.45 12.56 13.17
C GLU A 152 16.51 12.32 12.09
N CYS A 153 16.43 11.19 11.38
CA CYS A 153 17.38 10.84 10.31
C CYS A 153 17.30 11.74 9.07
N VAL A 154 16.14 12.35 8.78
CA VAL A 154 16.04 13.35 7.70
C VAL A 154 16.45 14.76 8.14
N GLY A 155 16.84 14.93 9.41
CA GLY A 155 17.30 16.20 9.97
C GLY A 155 16.19 17.12 10.48
N GLU A 156 14.97 16.61 10.67
CA GLU A 156 13.86 17.37 11.25
C GLU A 156 13.88 17.30 12.79
N ASP A 157 13.29 18.31 13.44
CA ASP A 157 12.97 18.30 14.87
C ASP A 157 11.61 17.62 15.11
N PRO A 158 11.56 16.39 15.67
CA PRO A 158 10.29 15.71 15.90
C PRO A 158 9.42 16.36 16.98
N ASP A 159 9.98 17.26 17.79
CA ASP A 159 9.28 17.90 18.91
C ASP A 159 8.67 19.26 18.51
N ARG A 160 8.86 19.71 17.27
CA ARG A 160 8.15 20.90 16.75
C ARG A 160 6.65 20.65 16.62
N GLU A 161 5.85 21.69 16.82
CA GLU A 161 4.38 21.63 16.89
C GLU A 161 3.73 20.78 15.78
N GLY A 162 4.15 20.96 14.53
CA GLY A 162 3.60 20.23 13.38
C GLY A 162 3.92 18.73 13.34
N LEU A 163 5.00 18.29 14.00
CA LEU A 163 5.50 16.90 13.95
C LEU A 163 5.21 16.08 15.19
N LEU A 164 4.84 16.69 16.31
CA LEU A 164 4.54 16.00 17.58
C LEU A 164 3.64 14.76 17.41
N ALA A 165 2.56 14.91 16.63
CA ALA A 165 1.60 13.83 16.35
C ALA A 165 1.85 13.09 15.02
N THR A 166 2.87 13.49 14.23
CA THR A 166 3.18 12.85 12.93
C THR A 166 3.50 11.37 13.06
N PRO A 167 4.32 10.90 14.02
CA PRO A 167 4.59 9.48 14.19
C PRO A 167 3.33 8.62 14.32
N GLU A 168 2.34 9.11 15.08
CA GLU A 168 1.08 8.41 15.27
C GLU A 168 0.18 8.46 14.03
N ARG A 169 0.03 9.65 13.42
CA ARG A 169 -0.75 9.81 12.19
C ARG A 169 -0.20 8.93 11.07
N TYR A 170 1.11 8.92 10.87
CA TYR A 170 1.76 8.11 9.85
C TYR A 170 1.58 6.61 10.13
N ALA A 171 1.77 6.16 11.37
CA ALA A 171 1.60 4.75 11.72
C ALA A 171 0.16 4.28 11.46
N LYS A 172 -0.85 5.07 11.87
CA LYS A 172 -2.27 4.79 11.58
C LYS A 172 -2.56 4.80 10.08
N ALA A 173 -2.02 5.75 9.32
CA ALA A 173 -2.17 5.80 7.87
C ALA A 173 -1.58 4.55 7.19
N MET A 174 -0.38 4.12 7.58
CA MET A 174 0.26 2.93 7.02
C MET A 174 -0.56 1.66 7.29
N LEU A 175 -1.16 1.53 8.48
CA LEU A 175 -2.06 0.42 8.79
C LEU A 175 -3.33 0.45 7.93
N PHE A 176 -3.87 1.63 7.64
CA PHE A 176 -5.00 1.78 6.72
C PHE A 176 -4.62 1.41 5.27
N PHE A 177 -3.47 1.89 4.79
CA PHE A 177 -2.97 1.57 3.45
C PHE A 177 -2.67 0.08 3.24
N THR A 178 -2.50 -0.68 4.34
CA THR A 178 -2.18 -2.12 4.32
C THR A 178 -3.26 -2.99 4.95
N LYS A 179 -4.48 -2.46 5.15
CA LYS A 179 -5.58 -3.18 5.80
C LYS A 179 -6.08 -4.37 4.99
N GLY A 180 -5.92 -4.34 3.67
CA GLY A 180 -6.40 -5.36 2.74
C GLY A 180 -5.71 -6.72 2.89
N TYR A 181 -4.62 -6.80 3.66
CA TYR A 181 -4.04 -8.07 4.09
C TYR A 181 -4.93 -8.83 5.10
N GLN A 182 -5.77 -8.14 5.87
CA GLN A 182 -6.63 -8.72 6.92
C GLN A 182 -8.08 -8.89 6.46
N GLU A 183 -8.40 -8.41 5.26
CA GLU A 183 -9.74 -8.53 4.70
C GLU A 183 -9.95 -9.92 4.07
N ASN A 184 -11.12 -10.49 4.30
CA ASN A 184 -11.54 -11.78 3.76
C ASN A 184 -12.43 -11.57 2.54
N VAL A 185 -12.12 -12.27 1.45
CA VAL A 185 -12.85 -12.09 0.20
C VAL A 185 -14.28 -12.64 0.28
N ARG A 186 -14.51 -13.69 1.07
CA ARG A 186 -15.85 -14.27 1.28
C ARG A 186 -16.76 -13.28 2.00
N ASP A 187 -16.22 -12.58 2.99
CA ASP A 187 -16.94 -11.54 3.74
C ASP A 187 -17.23 -10.31 2.86
N ILE A 188 -16.31 -9.97 1.96
CA ILE A 188 -16.55 -8.89 0.98
C ILE A 188 -17.73 -9.26 0.07
N VAL A 189 -17.73 -10.47 -0.50
CA VAL A 189 -18.79 -10.93 -1.40
C VAL A 189 -20.11 -11.06 -0.64
N ASN A 190 -20.08 -11.59 0.58
CA ASN A 190 -21.23 -11.75 1.47
C ASN A 190 -22.46 -12.38 0.79
N GLY A 191 -22.24 -13.46 0.03
CA GLY A 191 -23.33 -14.15 -0.68
C GLY A 191 -24.04 -13.34 -1.77
N ALA A 192 -23.53 -12.18 -2.17
CA ALA A 192 -24.11 -11.33 -3.22
C ALA A 192 -23.83 -11.88 -4.64
N ILE A 193 -24.17 -13.14 -4.86
CA ILE A 193 -24.10 -13.85 -6.13
C ILE A 193 -25.53 -14.26 -6.49
N PHE A 194 -26.01 -13.84 -7.65
CA PHE A 194 -27.39 -14.00 -8.08
C PHE A 194 -27.43 -14.84 -9.36
N GLN A 195 -28.44 -15.70 -9.49
CA GLN A 195 -28.68 -16.45 -10.72
C GLN A 195 -29.70 -15.72 -11.58
N GLU A 196 -29.22 -14.94 -12.54
CA GLU A 196 -30.08 -14.14 -13.42
C GLU A 196 -30.17 -14.70 -14.85
N GLY A 197 -29.45 -15.80 -15.16
CA GLY A 197 -29.40 -16.35 -16.52
C GLY A 197 -28.73 -15.42 -17.54
N HIS A 198 -28.10 -14.33 -17.08
CA HIS A 198 -27.37 -13.40 -17.92
C HIS A 198 -26.06 -14.04 -18.38
N ASN A 199 -25.79 -14.00 -19.69
CA ASN A 199 -24.60 -14.62 -20.31
C ASN A 199 -23.85 -13.65 -21.22
N GLU A 200 -24.13 -12.35 -21.12
CA GLU A 200 -23.44 -11.29 -21.86
C GLU A 200 -22.35 -10.62 -21.00
N MET A 201 -21.53 -9.78 -21.64
CA MET A 201 -20.41 -9.13 -20.96
C MET A 201 -20.89 -8.08 -19.96
N VAL A 202 -20.45 -8.21 -18.71
CA VAL A 202 -20.64 -7.21 -17.66
C VAL A 202 -19.34 -6.46 -17.43
N ILE A 203 -19.39 -5.12 -17.48
CA ILE A 203 -18.21 -4.26 -17.28
C ILE A 203 -18.48 -3.27 -16.15
N VAL A 204 -17.53 -3.20 -15.21
CA VAL A 204 -17.41 -2.09 -14.25
C VAL A 204 -16.11 -1.38 -14.54
N LYS A 205 -16.21 -0.15 -15.05
CA LYS A 205 -15.06 0.66 -15.48
C LYS A 205 -14.87 1.89 -14.60
N ASP A 206 -13.69 2.49 -14.69
CA ASP A 206 -13.33 3.72 -13.96
C ASP A 206 -13.36 3.52 -12.43
N ILE A 207 -12.98 2.34 -11.96
CA ILE A 207 -12.81 2.06 -10.53
C ILE A 207 -11.54 2.75 -10.08
N GLU A 208 -11.64 3.78 -9.25
CA GLU A 208 -10.47 4.43 -8.66
C GLU A 208 -9.76 3.49 -7.70
N VAL A 209 -8.44 3.37 -7.85
CA VAL A 209 -7.60 2.48 -7.05
C VAL A 209 -6.40 3.24 -6.51
N PHE A 210 -6.17 3.09 -5.21
CA PHE A 210 -5.02 3.65 -4.49
C PHE A 210 -4.22 2.51 -3.86
N SER A 211 -2.94 2.40 -4.21
CA SER A 211 -2.07 1.34 -3.71
C SER A 211 -0.68 1.87 -3.36
N MET A 212 0.11 1.06 -2.65
CA MET A 212 1.47 1.41 -2.23
C MET A 212 2.50 0.58 -2.99
N CYS A 213 3.47 1.23 -3.63
CA CYS A 213 4.57 0.53 -4.29
C CYS A 213 5.44 -0.17 -3.24
N GLU A 214 5.60 -1.49 -3.33
CA GLU A 214 6.37 -2.25 -2.34
C GLU A 214 7.86 -1.93 -2.33
N HIS A 215 8.40 -1.43 -3.44
CA HIS A 215 9.82 -1.09 -3.55
C HIS A 215 10.20 0.18 -2.80
N HIS A 216 9.27 1.13 -2.70
CA HIS A 216 9.58 2.49 -2.22
C HIS A 216 8.66 2.96 -1.09
N LEU A 217 7.59 2.22 -0.78
CA LEU A 217 6.53 2.65 0.12
C LEU A 217 5.97 4.02 -0.28
N VAL A 218 5.82 4.23 -1.58
CA VAL A 218 5.28 5.45 -2.20
C VAL A 218 4.02 5.09 -2.97
N PRO A 219 2.95 5.91 -2.94
CA PRO A 219 1.70 5.58 -3.61
C PRO A 219 1.83 5.46 -5.13
N PHE A 220 1.00 4.59 -5.71
CA PHE A 220 0.60 4.66 -7.10
C PHE A 220 -0.93 4.64 -7.17
N THR A 221 -1.49 5.45 -8.06
CA THR A 221 -2.93 5.71 -8.12
C THR A 221 -3.41 5.68 -9.55
N GLY A 222 -4.62 5.19 -9.77
CA GLY A 222 -5.13 5.09 -11.12
C GLY A 222 -6.53 4.52 -11.18
N LYS A 223 -6.86 3.95 -12.34
CA LYS A 223 -8.15 3.37 -12.62
C LYS A 223 -8.02 1.90 -12.98
N MET A 224 -8.96 1.11 -12.51
CA MET A 224 -9.13 -0.28 -12.87
C MET A 224 -10.47 -0.47 -13.59
N HIS A 225 -10.43 -1.29 -14.63
CA HIS A 225 -11.57 -1.68 -15.44
C HIS A 225 -11.68 -3.20 -15.37
N ILE A 226 -12.86 -3.68 -14.99
CA ILE A 226 -13.11 -5.11 -14.76
C ILE A 226 -14.26 -5.52 -15.67
N GLY A 227 -14.02 -6.51 -16.53
CA GLY A 227 -15.01 -7.17 -17.36
C GLY A 227 -15.07 -8.66 -17.04
N TYR A 228 -16.27 -9.24 -17.06
CA TYR A 228 -16.46 -10.69 -17.01
C TYR A 228 -17.66 -11.12 -17.85
N ILE A 229 -17.66 -12.37 -18.29
CA ILE A 229 -18.83 -12.98 -18.96
C ILE A 229 -19.36 -14.09 -18.03
N PRO A 230 -20.55 -13.92 -17.44
CA PRO A 230 -21.08 -14.87 -16.47
C PRO A 230 -21.30 -16.26 -17.05
N SER A 231 -21.36 -17.26 -16.16
CA SER A 231 -21.94 -18.58 -16.46
C SER A 231 -23.17 -18.75 -15.57
N ASN A 232 -24.26 -18.07 -15.93
CA ASN A 232 -25.54 -17.97 -15.19
C ASN A 232 -25.50 -17.20 -13.85
N ALA A 233 -24.34 -17.03 -13.22
CA ALA A 233 -24.18 -16.34 -11.94
C ALA A 233 -23.54 -14.95 -12.08
N VAL A 234 -24.22 -13.91 -11.59
CA VAL A 234 -23.73 -12.52 -11.57
C VAL A 234 -23.39 -12.09 -10.15
N ILE A 235 -22.41 -11.19 -10.00
CA ILE A 235 -22.05 -10.61 -8.71
C ILE A 235 -22.70 -9.23 -8.54
N GLY A 236 -23.07 -8.89 -7.30
CA GLY A 236 -23.45 -7.52 -6.97
C GLY A 236 -22.36 -6.52 -7.43
N ILE A 237 -22.74 -5.54 -8.23
CA ILE A 237 -21.80 -4.61 -8.90
C ILE A 237 -20.81 -3.96 -7.92
N SER A 238 -21.29 -3.59 -6.73
CA SER A 238 -20.48 -2.96 -5.68
C SER A 238 -19.38 -3.85 -5.11
N LYS A 239 -19.38 -5.16 -5.39
CA LYS A 239 -18.36 -6.11 -4.90
C LYS A 239 -17.08 -6.07 -5.72
N LEU A 240 -17.15 -5.77 -7.02
CA LEU A 240 -15.95 -5.69 -7.87
C LEU A 240 -14.98 -4.58 -7.42
N PRO A 241 -15.43 -3.34 -7.14
CA PRO A 241 -14.58 -2.31 -6.54
C PRO A 241 -14.02 -2.70 -5.17
N ARG A 242 -14.81 -3.40 -4.33
CA ARG A 242 -14.36 -3.85 -3.00
C ARG A 242 -13.27 -4.90 -3.10
N ILE A 243 -13.36 -5.82 -4.05
CA ILE A 243 -12.31 -6.81 -4.33
C ILE A 243 -11.04 -6.10 -4.81
N ALA A 244 -11.16 -5.13 -5.72
CA ALA A 244 -10.02 -4.34 -6.17
C ALA A 244 -9.34 -3.59 -5.01
N GLU A 245 -10.12 -2.92 -4.15
CA GLU A 245 -9.65 -2.21 -2.97
C GLU A 245 -8.94 -3.13 -1.97
N MET A 246 -9.47 -4.33 -1.72
CA MET A 246 -8.86 -5.32 -0.83
C MET A 246 -7.42 -5.67 -1.27
N PHE A 247 -7.19 -5.87 -2.56
CA PHE A 247 -5.84 -6.16 -3.06
C PHE A 247 -4.97 -4.91 -3.16
N ALA A 248 -5.56 -3.74 -3.44
CA ALA A 248 -4.84 -2.47 -3.55
C ALA A 248 -4.38 -1.93 -2.19
N ARG A 249 -5.09 -2.24 -1.09
CA ARG A 249 -4.70 -1.88 0.28
C ARG A 249 -3.63 -2.82 0.84
N ARG A 250 -2.54 -2.97 0.09
CA ARG A 250 -1.37 -3.80 0.36
C ARG A 250 -0.12 -3.12 -0.20
N LEU A 251 1.04 -3.65 0.14
CA LEU A 251 2.27 -3.35 -0.60
C LEU A 251 2.24 -4.17 -1.90
N GLN A 252 2.36 -3.49 -3.04
CA GLN A 252 2.06 -4.08 -4.34
C GLN A 252 3.05 -3.70 -5.43
N ILE A 253 2.99 -4.52 -6.48
CA ILE A 253 3.44 -4.24 -7.84
C ILE A 253 2.18 -4.26 -8.73
N GLN A 254 2.06 -3.34 -9.68
CA GLN A 254 0.84 -3.16 -10.48
C GLN A 254 0.43 -4.44 -11.22
N GLU A 255 1.39 -5.14 -11.82
CA GLU A 255 1.22 -6.40 -12.52
C GLU A 255 0.63 -7.48 -11.60
N ARG A 256 1.07 -7.52 -10.34
CA ARG A 256 0.56 -8.47 -9.35
C ARG A 256 -0.87 -8.11 -8.97
N LEU A 257 -1.13 -6.85 -8.65
CA LEU A 257 -2.46 -6.35 -8.30
C LEU A 257 -3.49 -6.68 -9.38
N THR A 258 -3.21 -6.36 -10.64
CA THR A 258 -4.09 -6.62 -11.78
C THR A 258 -4.42 -8.12 -11.91
N ARG A 259 -3.42 -8.98 -11.74
CA ARG A 259 -3.58 -10.44 -11.81
C ARG A 259 -4.34 -11.01 -10.61
N GLU A 260 -4.08 -10.51 -9.40
CA GLU A 260 -4.77 -10.96 -8.18
C GLU A 260 -6.27 -10.68 -8.24
N VAL A 261 -6.67 -9.49 -8.71
CA VAL A 261 -8.07 -9.14 -8.89
C VAL A 261 -8.74 -10.04 -9.92
N ALA A 262 -8.12 -10.25 -11.09
CA ALA A 262 -8.69 -11.09 -12.15
C ALA A 262 -8.91 -12.54 -11.67
N ASN A 263 -7.90 -13.12 -11.02
CA ASN A 263 -7.95 -14.48 -10.50
C ASN A 263 -8.97 -14.63 -9.36
N ALA A 264 -9.07 -13.66 -8.45
CA ALA A 264 -10.06 -13.72 -7.37
C ALA A 264 -11.49 -13.73 -7.93
N ILE A 265 -11.78 -12.91 -8.94
CA ILE A 265 -13.09 -12.91 -9.61
C ILE A 265 -13.35 -14.24 -10.31
N MET A 266 -12.34 -14.77 -11.00
CA MET A 266 -12.42 -16.08 -11.66
C MET A 266 -12.73 -17.20 -10.66
N GLU A 267 -12.10 -17.17 -9.48
CA GLU A 267 -12.26 -18.18 -8.43
C GLU A 267 -13.63 -18.10 -7.74
N ILE A 268 -14.12 -16.89 -7.47
CA ILE A 268 -15.41 -16.64 -6.77
C ILE A 268 -16.60 -16.94 -7.67
N LEU A 269 -16.60 -16.39 -8.90
CA LEU A 269 -17.77 -16.44 -9.78
C LEU A 269 -17.74 -17.59 -10.76
N LYS A 270 -16.56 -18.19 -11.01
CA LYS A 270 -16.34 -19.18 -12.06
C LYS A 270 -17.00 -18.77 -13.40
N PRO A 271 -16.76 -17.53 -13.87
CA PRO A 271 -17.36 -17.03 -15.10
C PRO A 271 -16.73 -17.73 -16.32
N GLN A 272 -17.31 -17.52 -17.50
CA GLN A 272 -16.71 -18.00 -18.76
C GLN A 272 -15.32 -17.38 -19.01
N GLY A 273 -15.11 -16.15 -18.52
CA GLY A 273 -13.83 -15.46 -18.52
C GLY A 273 -13.88 -14.13 -17.78
N VAL A 274 -12.70 -13.58 -17.49
CA VAL A 274 -12.48 -12.30 -16.81
C VAL A 274 -11.41 -11.52 -17.56
N HIS A 275 -11.56 -10.21 -17.66
CA HIS A 275 -10.54 -9.30 -18.16
C HIS A 275 -10.42 -8.10 -17.23
N VAL A 276 -9.23 -7.89 -16.69
CA VAL A 276 -8.91 -6.71 -15.87
C VAL A 276 -7.86 -5.88 -16.59
N VAL A 277 -8.07 -4.56 -16.65
CA VAL A 277 -7.10 -3.59 -17.12
C VAL A 277 -6.92 -2.53 -16.04
N MET A 278 -5.68 -2.17 -15.75
CA MET A 278 -5.35 -1.10 -14.82
C MET A 278 -4.40 -0.11 -15.48
N GLU A 279 -4.77 1.17 -15.49
CA GLU A 279 -3.89 2.28 -15.82
C GLU A 279 -3.56 3.05 -14.54
N SER A 280 -2.29 3.33 -14.27
CA SER A 280 -1.91 4.10 -13.07
C SER A 280 -0.67 4.95 -13.26
N SER A 281 -0.59 6.01 -12.45
CA SER A 281 0.59 6.84 -12.29
C SER A 281 1.31 6.46 -10.99
N HIS A 282 2.63 6.34 -11.07
CA HIS A 282 3.48 5.89 -9.97
C HIS A 282 4.23 7.09 -9.41
N LEU A 283 3.96 7.50 -8.16
CA LEU A 283 4.64 8.66 -7.59
C LEU A 283 6.15 8.43 -7.46
N CYS A 284 6.61 7.17 -7.33
CA CYS A 284 8.04 6.86 -7.36
C CYS A 284 8.73 7.17 -8.70
N MET A 285 7.97 7.39 -9.79
CA MET A 285 8.49 7.86 -11.07
C MET A 285 8.19 9.35 -11.32
N VAL A 286 7.20 9.92 -10.62
CA VAL A 286 6.75 11.31 -10.83
C VAL A 286 7.51 12.28 -9.94
N MET A 287 7.62 12.01 -8.64
CA MET A 287 8.17 12.94 -7.66
C MET A 287 9.63 12.66 -7.26
N ARG A 288 10.22 11.59 -7.81
CA ARG A 288 11.63 11.23 -7.62
C ARG A 288 12.15 10.43 -8.81
N GLY A 289 13.45 10.17 -8.82
CA GLY A 289 14.07 9.27 -9.80
C GLY A 289 14.06 9.88 -11.21
N VAL A 290 13.23 9.33 -12.11
CA VAL A 290 13.17 9.75 -13.52
C VAL A 290 12.25 10.96 -13.79
N GLU A 291 11.42 11.33 -12.81
CA GLU A 291 10.58 12.53 -12.79
C GLU A 291 9.71 12.73 -14.05
N LYS A 292 9.00 11.68 -14.47
CA LYS A 292 8.11 11.71 -15.65
C LYS A 292 6.65 11.88 -15.22
N THR A 293 6.21 13.12 -15.15
CA THR A 293 4.87 13.54 -14.74
C THR A 293 3.74 12.99 -15.62
N SER A 294 3.97 12.89 -16.93
CA SER A 294 2.95 12.43 -17.90
C SER A 294 2.95 10.91 -18.13
N SER A 295 3.84 10.15 -17.51
CA SER A 295 3.94 8.71 -17.73
C SER A 295 2.79 8.00 -17.01
N SER A 296 2.05 7.16 -17.74
CA SER A 296 1.11 6.19 -17.17
C SER A 296 1.53 4.77 -17.57
N THR A 297 1.30 3.83 -16.66
CA THR A 297 1.57 2.40 -16.89
C THR A 297 0.24 1.67 -16.99
N ILE A 298 0.06 0.94 -18.10
CA ILE A 298 -1.10 0.09 -18.33
C ILE A 298 -0.69 -1.38 -18.16
N THR A 299 -1.40 -2.11 -17.33
CA THR A 299 -1.28 -3.56 -17.18
C THR A 299 -2.62 -4.21 -17.44
N SER A 300 -2.61 -5.46 -17.89
CA SER A 300 -3.84 -6.22 -18.09
C SER A 300 -3.66 -7.69 -17.73
N CYS A 301 -4.74 -8.32 -17.30
CA CYS A 301 -4.83 -9.75 -17.08
C CYS A 301 -6.10 -10.26 -17.77
N VAL A 302 -5.93 -11.32 -18.57
CA VAL A 302 -6.96 -11.89 -19.44
C VAL A 302 -7.09 -13.36 -19.09
N LEU A 303 -8.31 -13.81 -18.78
CA LEU A 303 -8.60 -15.18 -18.34
C LEU A 303 -9.82 -15.73 -19.09
N GLY A 304 -9.82 -17.05 -19.32
CA GLY A 304 -11.00 -17.75 -19.84
C GLY A 304 -11.35 -17.36 -21.29
N CYS A 305 -12.61 -17.06 -21.56
CA CYS A 305 -13.09 -16.77 -22.91
C CYS A 305 -12.45 -15.51 -23.53
N PHE A 306 -12.03 -14.52 -22.73
CA PHE A 306 -11.32 -13.34 -23.23
C PHE A 306 -9.94 -13.66 -23.81
N GLU A 307 -9.29 -14.70 -23.27
CA GLU A 307 -7.98 -15.15 -23.76
C GLU A 307 -8.14 -15.88 -25.10
N ARG A 308 -9.13 -16.77 -25.17
CA ARG A 308 -9.40 -17.63 -26.34
C ARG A 308 -10.07 -16.90 -27.50
N LYS A 309 -10.89 -15.88 -27.24
CA LYS A 309 -11.72 -15.19 -28.26
C LYS A 309 -11.28 -13.74 -28.40
N GLU A 310 -10.50 -13.48 -29.44
CA GLU A 310 -10.02 -12.12 -29.75
C GLU A 310 -11.16 -11.10 -29.93
N LYS A 311 -12.26 -11.47 -30.60
CA LYS A 311 -13.41 -10.57 -30.78
C LYS A 311 -13.97 -10.07 -29.44
N THR A 312 -14.11 -10.95 -28.46
CA THR A 312 -14.57 -10.63 -27.10
C THR A 312 -13.59 -9.72 -26.35
N ARG A 313 -12.29 -9.97 -26.51
CA ARG A 313 -11.25 -9.09 -25.94
C ARG A 313 -11.30 -7.69 -26.55
N ASN A 314 -11.42 -7.60 -27.87
CA ASN A 314 -11.46 -6.32 -28.58
C ASN A 314 -12.74 -5.53 -28.26
N GLU A 315 -13.88 -6.21 -28.09
CA GLU A 315 -15.12 -5.62 -27.60
C GLU A 315 -14.92 -4.95 -26.24
N PHE A 316 -14.33 -5.64 -25.27
CA PHE A 316 -14.03 -5.08 -23.95
C PHE A 316 -13.10 -3.86 -24.03
N LEU A 317 -11.97 -3.98 -24.74
CA LEU A 317 -11.01 -2.88 -24.90
C LEU A 317 -11.64 -1.64 -25.54
N SER A 318 -12.56 -1.84 -26.49
CA SER A 318 -13.34 -0.78 -27.13
C SER A 318 -14.27 -0.08 -26.13
N LEU A 319 -15.00 -0.84 -25.31
CA LEU A 319 -15.98 -0.33 -24.35
C LEU A 319 -15.36 0.45 -23.18
N ILE A 320 -14.14 0.05 -22.75
CA ILE A 320 -13.41 0.76 -21.70
C ILE A 320 -12.69 2.02 -22.21
N GLY A 321 -12.52 2.17 -23.53
CA GLY A 321 -12.02 3.41 -24.13
C GLY A 321 -10.50 3.61 -24.01
N VAL A 322 -9.72 2.57 -23.70
CA VAL A 322 -8.25 2.67 -23.57
C VAL A 322 -7.57 3.18 -24.86
N ASN A 323 -8.23 3.04 -26.02
CA ASN A 323 -7.72 3.51 -27.31
C ASN A 323 -8.20 4.92 -27.73
N ARG A 324 -8.94 5.65 -26.88
CA ARG A 324 -9.41 7.02 -27.20
C ARG A 324 -8.60 8.03 -26.36
N ARG A 325 -7.51 8.53 -26.94
CA ARG A 325 -6.91 9.82 -26.56
C ARG A 325 -7.29 10.85 -27.61
#